data_AF-A0A6U4LPP4-F1
#
_entry.id   AF-A0A6U4LPP4-F1
#
_cell.length_a   1.000
_cell.length_b   1.000
_cell.length_c   1.000
_cell.angle_alpha   90.00
_cell.angle_beta   90.00
_cell.angle_gamma   90.00
#
_symmetry.space_group_name_H-M   'P 1'
#
loop_
_entity.id
_entity.type
_entity.pdbx_description
1 polymer ?
#
loop_
_entity_poly.entity_id
_entity_poly.type
_entity_poly.pdbx_seq_one_letter_code
_entity_poly.pdbx_strand_id
1 'polypeptide(L)'
;MPQVLVAQVLKGLAYPANAVLLGGRDWNWSTAAMWASAGATMACLAAQSYFSGPAHGFATGVRTVGQLWWALSLFFGVQVTFSVLRYTSARGPWAALHSDETKRRVRDLKA
;
A
#
# COMPACT_ATOMS: atom_id res chain seq x y z
N MET A 1 15.60 -14.93 -7.58
CA MET A 1 14.85 -14.27 -6.49
C MET A 1 14.18 -12.96 -6.95
N PRO A 2 13.32 -13.01 -7.98
CA PRO A 2 12.65 -11.80 -8.48
C PRO A 2 11.64 -11.20 -7.48
N GLN A 3 11.06 -12.01 -6.58
CA GLN A 3 10.08 -11.52 -5.59
C GLN A 3 10.69 -10.51 -4.62
N VAL A 4 11.97 -10.66 -4.29
CA VAL A 4 12.68 -9.75 -3.39
C VAL A 4 12.75 -8.36 -4.02
N LEU A 5 13.07 -8.26 -5.31
CA LEU A 5 13.15 -7.00 -6.02
C LEU A 5 11.80 -6.28 -6.04
N VAL A 6 10.72 -7.02 -6.29
CA VAL A 6 9.35 -6.47 -6.22
C VAL A 6 9.05 -5.91 -4.83
N ALA A 7 9.34 -6.68 -3.78
CA ALA A 7 9.13 -6.23 -2.41
C ALA A 7 9.94 -4.97 -2.08
N GLN A 8 11.21 -4.89 -2.51
CA GLN A 8 12.05 -3.72 -2.24
C GLN A 8 11.58 -2.47 -3.00
N VAL A 9 11.16 -2.62 -4.26
CA VAL A 9 10.60 -1.50 -5.03
C VAL A 9 9.32 -0.99 -4.37
N LEU A 10 8.39 -1.89 -4.03
CA LEU A 10 7.14 -1.51 -3.37
C LEU A 10 7.38 -0.90 -1.99
N LYS A 11 8.34 -1.42 -1.22
CA LYS A 11 8.77 -0.84 0.05
C LYS A 11 9.32 0.59 -0.12
N GLY A 12 10.17 0.78 -1.13
CA GLY A 12 10.73 2.09 -1.48
C GLY A 12 9.66 3.11 -1.87
N LEU A 13 8.54 2.68 -2.45
CA LEU A 13 7.39 3.51 -2.77
C LEU A 13 6.44 3.71 -1.57
N ALA A 14 6.25 2.69 -0.75
CA ALA A 14 5.32 2.72 0.38
C ALA A 14 5.74 3.74 1.45
N TYR A 15 7.04 3.89 1.72
CA TYR A 15 7.50 4.83 2.75
C TYR A 15 7.22 6.30 2.40
N PRO A 16 7.59 6.81 1.20
CA PRO A 16 7.19 8.15 0.77
C PRO A 16 5.68 8.32 0.74
N ALA A 17 4.94 7.32 0.23
CA ALA A 17 3.49 7.41 0.11
C ALA A 17 2.81 7.56 1.49
N ASN A 18 3.25 6.80 2.50
CA ASN A 18 2.80 6.96 3.87
C ASN A 18 3.24 8.28 4.48
N ALA A 19 4.46 8.74 4.21
CA ALA A 19 4.93 10.05 4.70
C ALA A 19 4.03 11.19 4.20
N VAL A 20 3.58 11.12 2.94
CA VAL A 20 2.60 12.06 2.37
C VAL A 20 1.27 12.00 3.12
N LEU A 21 0.71 10.80 3.35
CA LEU A 21 -0.54 10.64 4.09
C LEU A 21 -0.47 11.17 5.53
N LEU A 22 0.62 10.87 6.23
CA LEU A 22 0.85 11.32 7.60
C LEU A 22 1.10 12.83 7.67
N GLY A 23 1.83 13.39 6.70
CA GLY A 23 2.01 14.84 6.55
C GLY A 23 0.69 15.57 6.31
N GLY A 24 -0.24 14.95 5.59
CA GLY A 24 -1.62 15.42 5.40
C GLY A 24 -2.51 15.30 6.65
N ARG A 25 -2.00 14.77 7.78
CA ARG A 25 -2.76 14.46 9.01
C ARG A 25 -3.89 13.44 8.84
N ASP A 26 -3.84 12.60 7.80
CA ASP A 26 -4.83 11.56 7.54
C ASP A 26 -4.55 10.27 8.34
N TRP A 27 -4.46 10.37 9.67
CA TRP A 27 -4.12 9.23 10.54
C TRP A 27 -5.10 8.07 10.47
N ASN A 28 -6.39 8.36 10.38
CA ASN A 28 -7.42 7.32 10.29
C ASN A 28 -7.26 6.50 9.00
N TRP A 29 -6.94 7.16 7.88
CA TRP A 29 -6.72 6.48 6.61
C TRP A 29 -5.42 5.68 6.62
N SER A 30 -4.34 6.24 7.16
CA SER A 30 -3.07 5.50 7.32
C SER A 30 -3.24 4.26 8.20
N THR A 31 -4.02 4.36 9.27
CA THR A 31 -4.35 3.23 10.15
C THR A 31 -5.16 2.18 9.40
N ALA A 32 -6.21 2.59 8.67
CA ALA A 32 -7.02 1.69 7.86
C ALA A 32 -6.18 0.97 6.78
N ALA A 33 -5.28 1.69 6.11
CA ALA A 33 -4.37 1.12 5.12
C ALA A 33 -3.42 0.08 5.74
N MET A 34 -2.93 0.33 6.96
CA MET A 34 -2.09 -0.63 7.69
C MET A 34 -2.85 -1.93 8.01
N TRP A 35 -4.09 -1.82 8.53
CA TRP A 35 -4.94 -2.97 8.81
C TRP A 35 -5.31 -3.74 7.54
N ALA A 36 -5.67 -3.04 6.46
CA ALA A 36 -5.96 -3.65 5.17
C ALA A 36 -4.75 -4.42 4.63
N SER A 37 -3.55 -3.86 4.78
CA SER A 37 -2.30 -4.50 4.34
C SER A 37 -2.00 -5.75 5.15
N ALA A 38 -2.16 -5.69 6.48
CA ALA A 38 -2.00 -6.85 7.36
C ALA A 38 -3.01 -7.96 7.02
N GLY A 39 -4.29 -7.60 6.82
CA GLY A 39 -5.33 -8.53 6.41
C GLY A 39 -5.05 -9.19 5.06
N ALA A 40 -4.65 -8.40 4.06
CA ALA A 40 -4.27 -8.91 2.74
C ALA A 40 -3.07 -9.87 2.82
N THR A 41 -2.09 -9.55 3.66
CA THR A 41 -0.90 -10.40 3.89
C THR A 41 -1.30 -11.73 4.52
N MET A 42 -2.15 -11.72 5.54
CA MET A 42 -2.67 -12.94 6.17
C MET A 42 -3.49 -13.77 5.19
N ALA A 43 -4.35 -13.14 4.38
CA ALA A 43 -5.12 -13.81 3.34
C ALA A 43 -4.21 -14.45 2.28
N CYS A 44 -3.14 -13.76 1.87
CA CYS A 44 -2.14 -14.30 0.93
C CYS A 44 -1.43 -15.52 1.50
N LEU A 45 -0.96 -15.45 2.74
CA LEU A 45 -0.32 -16.58 3.41
C LEU A 45 -1.29 -17.75 3.60
N ALA A 46 -2.56 -17.49 3.94
CA ALA A 46 -3.59 -18.51 4.04
C ALA A 46 -3.85 -19.18 2.69
N ALA A 47 -3.99 -18.41 1.61
CA ALA A 47 -4.15 -18.92 0.26
C ALA A 47 -2.94 -19.77 -0.18
N GLN A 48 -1.72 -19.28 0.05
CA GLN A 48 -0.50 -20.04 -0.24
C GLN A 48 -0.48 -21.37 0.54
N SER A 49 -0.95 -21.40 1.78
CA SER A 49 -1.07 -22.64 2.57
C SER A 49 -1.97 -23.67 1.93
N TYR A 50 -3.08 -23.22 1.36
CA TYR A 50 -4.06 -24.08 0.71
C TYR A 50 -3.47 -24.76 -0.53
N PHE A 51 -2.67 -24.02 -1.32
CA PHE A 51 -2.11 -24.53 -2.57
C PHE A 51 -0.73 -25.21 -2.44
N SER A 52 -0.03 -25.06 -1.31
CA SER A 52 1.35 -25.56 -1.15
C SER A 52 1.43 -26.98 -0.57
N GLY A 53 0.30 -27.64 -0.32
CA GLY A 53 0.24 -28.99 0.24
C GLY A 53 0.55 -29.07 1.74
N PRO A 54 0.42 -30.26 2.37
CA PRO A 54 0.46 -30.43 3.82
C PRO A 54 1.80 -30.05 4.47
N ALA A 55 2.93 -30.11 3.74
CA ALA A 55 4.25 -29.77 4.27
C ALA A 55 4.47 -28.27 4.50
N HIS A 56 3.75 -27.40 3.77
CA HIS A 56 3.94 -25.94 3.79
C HIS A 56 2.66 -25.17 4.17
N GLY A 57 1.77 -25.84 4.90
CA GLY A 57 0.50 -25.32 5.36
C GLY A 57 0.62 -24.35 6.55
N PHE A 58 -0.47 -23.67 6.86
CA PHE A 58 -0.54 -22.76 8.01
C PHE A 58 -0.32 -23.49 9.34
N ALA A 59 -0.80 -24.74 9.44
CA ALA A 59 -0.71 -25.56 10.65
C ALA A 59 0.71 -26.07 10.96
N THR A 60 1.57 -26.24 9.95
CA THR A 60 2.94 -26.70 10.17
C THR A 60 3.90 -25.56 10.53
N GLY A 61 3.50 -24.31 10.29
CA GLY A 61 4.37 -23.13 10.46
C GLY A 61 5.55 -23.06 9.49
N VAL A 62 5.74 -24.07 8.63
CA VAL A 62 6.86 -24.15 7.70
C VAL A 62 6.53 -23.32 6.46
N ARG A 63 7.29 -22.24 6.25
CA ARG A 63 7.17 -21.35 5.08
C ARG A 63 8.45 -21.29 4.29
N THR A 64 8.31 -21.24 2.97
CA THR A 64 9.44 -20.93 2.11
C THR A 64 9.73 -19.44 2.15
N VAL A 65 11.00 -19.08 1.97
CA VAL A 65 11.42 -17.67 1.89
C VAL A 65 10.68 -16.94 0.77
N GLY A 66 10.40 -17.61 -0.36
CA GLY A 66 9.64 -17.03 -1.47
C GLY A 66 8.19 -16.67 -1.13
N GLN A 67 7.51 -17.49 -0.33
CA GLN A 67 6.15 -17.21 0.15
C GLN A 67 6.10 -15.92 0.99
N LEU A 68 7.08 -15.76 1.88
CA LEU A 68 7.20 -14.56 2.73
C LEU A 68 7.44 -13.30 1.89
N TRP A 69 8.30 -13.37 0.86
CA TRP A 69 8.54 -12.22 -0.01
C TRP A 69 7.31 -11.82 -0.84
N TRP A 70 6.50 -12.79 -1.26
CA TRP A 70 5.23 -12.49 -1.92
C TRP A 70 4.23 -11.82 -0.98
N ALA A 71 4.11 -12.33 0.24
CA ALA A 71 3.24 -11.74 1.25
C ALA A 71 3.68 -10.31 1.61
N LEU A 72 4.99 -10.07 1.76
CA LEU A 72 5.57 -8.74 1.97
C LEU A 72 5.36 -7.81 0.76
N SER A 73 5.49 -8.33 -0.46
CA SER A 73 5.20 -7.54 -1.66
C SER A 73 3.75 -7.07 -1.67
N LEU A 74 2.81 -7.96 -1.34
CA LEU A 74 1.40 -7.60 -1.23
C LEU A 74 1.16 -6.56 -0.13
N PHE A 75 1.79 -6.71 1.03
CA PHE A 75 1.71 -5.75 2.13
C PHE A 75 2.07 -4.33 1.67
N PHE A 76 3.24 -4.15 1.03
CA PHE A 76 3.66 -2.84 0.54
C PHE A 76 2.81 -2.36 -0.64
N GLY A 77 2.40 -3.27 -1.54
CA GLY A 77 1.54 -2.94 -2.68
C GLY A 77 0.18 -2.38 -2.26
N VAL A 78 -0.44 -2.95 -1.21
CA VAL A 78 -1.70 -2.43 -0.67
C VAL A 78 -1.51 -1.03 -0.09
N GLN A 79 -0.42 -0.77 0.64
CA GLN A 79 -0.16 0.57 1.19
C GLN A 79 0.05 1.62 0.10
N VAL A 80 0.81 1.30 -0.95
CA VAL A 80 0.98 2.18 -2.11
C VAL A 80 -0.37 2.45 -2.76
N THR A 81 -1.16 1.41 -3.01
CA THR A 81 -2.48 1.54 -3.65
C THR A 81 -3.42 2.41 -2.83
N PHE A 82 -3.52 2.18 -1.52
CA PHE A 82 -4.34 2.98 -0.62
C PHE A 82 -3.90 4.44 -0.55
N SER A 83 -2.59 4.69 -0.62
CA SER A 83 -2.05 6.05 -0.60
C SER A 83 -2.37 6.80 -1.89
N VAL A 84 -2.19 6.14 -3.04
CA VAL A 84 -2.57 6.70 -4.35
C VAL A 84 -4.07 6.97 -4.39
N LEU A 85 -4.90 6.01 -4.01
CA LEU A 85 -6.36 6.17 -3.98
C LEU A 85 -6.81 7.32 -3.08
N ARG A 86 -6.16 7.48 -1.92
CA ARG A 86 -6.48 8.57 -0.99
C ARG A 86 -6.13 9.92 -1.55
N TYR A 87 -4.94 10.05 -2.14
CA TYR A 87 -4.50 11.26 -2.81
C TYR A 87 -5.48 11.62 -3.94
N THR A 88 -5.77 10.67 -4.83
CA THR A 88 -6.68 10.90 -5.97
C THR A 88 -8.13 11.14 -5.58
N SER A 89 -8.56 10.72 -4.38
CA SER A 89 -9.93 10.91 -3.92
C SER A 89 -10.32 12.39 -3.75
N ALA A 90 -9.35 13.30 -3.70
CA ALA A 90 -9.55 14.75 -3.55
C ALA A 90 -10.48 15.15 -2.37
N ARG A 91 -10.57 14.31 -1.34
CA ARG A 91 -11.40 14.55 -0.13
C ARG A 91 -10.53 14.90 1.07
N GLY A 92 -11.12 15.54 2.08
CA GLY A 92 -10.40 15.91 3.31
C GLY A 92 -9.23 16.87 3.03
N PRO A 93 -8.02 16.65 3.57
CA PRO A 93 -6.87 17.55 3.40
C PRO A 93 -6.47 17.79 1.93
N TRP A 94 -6.71 16.80 1.06
CA TRP A 94 -6.35 16.86 -0.36
C TRP A 94 -7.30 17.70 -1.22
N ALA A 95 -8.52 17.97 -0.73
CA ALA A 95 -9.47 18.83 -1.41
C ALA A 95 -8.93 20.26 -1.57
N ALA A 96 -8.26 20.76 -0.52
CA ALA A 96 -7.66 22.09 -0.52
C ALA A 96 -6.56 22.20 -1.58
N LEU A 97 -5.68 21.20 -1.68
CA LEU A 97 -4.58 21.16 -2.64
C LEU A 97 -5.08 21.20 -4.09
N HIS A 98 -6.11 20.41 -4.43
CA HIS A 98 -6.66 20.43 -5.79
C HIS A 98 -7.41 21.72 -6.12
N SER A 99 -8.05 22.35 -5.13
CA SER A 99 -8.71 23.65 -5.33
C SER A 99 -7.72 24.77 -5.66
N ASP A 100 -6.55 24.77 -5.01
CA ASP A 100 -5.50 25.75 -5.25
C ASP A 100 -4.77 25.52 -6.58
N GLU A 101 -4.55 24.27 -6.98
CA GLU A 101 -4.02 23.93 -8.31
C GLU A 101 -4.96 24.46 -9.41
N THR A 102 -6.27 24.27 -9.24
CA THR A 102 -7.29 24.76 -10.18
C THR A 102 -7.24 26.29 -10.29
N LYS A 103 -7.17 27.00 -9.16
CA LYS A 103 -7.07 28.47 -9.14
C LYS A 103 -5.80 28.99 -9.82
N ARG A 104 -4.66 28.30 -9.66
CA ARG A 104 -3.41 28.67 -10.34
C ARG A 104 -3.54 28.52 -11.85
N ARG A 105 -4.03 27.37 -12.34
CA ARG A 105 -4.24 27.15 -13.78
C ARG A 105 -5.14 28.21 -14.41
N VAL A 106 -6.23 28.59 -13.73
CA VAL A 106 -7.14 29.65 -14.22
C VAL A 106 -6.45 31.01 -14.27
N ARG A 107 -5.51 31.30 -13.36
CA ARG A 107 -4.73 32.55 -13.37
C ARG A 107 -3.77 32.58 -14.55
N ASP A 108 -3.06 31.49 -14.79
CA ASP A 108 -2.05 31.41 -15.86
C ASP A 108 -2.69 31.49 -17.25
N LEU A 109 -3.94 31.02 -17.41
CA LEU A 109 -4.71 31.17 -18.65
C LEU A 109 -5.23 32.60 -18.90
N LYS A 110 -5.18 33.48 -17.90
CA LYS A 110 -5.64 34.87 -17.99
C LYS A 110 -4.49 35.87 -18.13
N ALA A 111 -3.24 35.41 -18.01
CA ALA A 111 -2.02 36.18 -18.21
C ALA A 111 -1.55 36.06 -19.66
#